data_AF-A0A0G0Z1S4-F1
#
_entry.id   AF-A0A0G0Z1S4-F1
#
_cell.length_a   1.000
_cell.length_b   1.000
_cell.length_c   1.000
_cell.angle_alpha   90.00
_cell.angle_beta   90.00
_cell.angle_gamma   90.00
#
_symmetry.space_group_name_H-M   'P 1'
#
loop_
_entity.id
_entity.type
_entity.pdbx_description
1 polymer ?
#
loop_
_entity_poly.entity_id
_entity_poly.type
_entity_poly.pdbx_seq_one_letter_code
_entity_poly.pdbx_strand_id
1 'polypeptide(L)'
;MKNVFNNFRALFKTIKNERHLIISGLLLVIIPAATIFNTWFIVRGVKSDVNIELARLGDQIANIIERSIRDSLSNPGAIDAIIGDIVRENDEIESIDVLVPIIENSNINFKIISSLESADKGKISDSRYNLPVWNEDRSIRYSSTSTALSIENQANKDPKKQFLIVVSPMHDVFGAKLGL
;
A
#
# COMPACT_ATOMS: atom_id res chain seq x y z
N MET A 1 37.09 20.68 -39.47
CA MET A 1 37.24 19.73 -38.34
C MET A 1 38.60 19.79 -37.62
N LYS A 2 39.73 20.12 -38.27
CA LYS A 2 41.06 20.21 -37.59
C LYS A 2 41.16 21.29 -36.49
N ASN A 3 40.43 22.41 -36.59
CA ASN A 3 40.49 23.49 -35.59
C ASN A 3 39.83 23.14 -34.25
N VAL A 4 38.81 22.28 -34.23
CA VAL A 4 38.12 21.88 -32.98
C VAL A 4 39.04 20.98 -32.14
N PHE A 5 39.71 20.02 -32.77
CA PHE A 5 40.66 19.13 -32.09
C PHE A 5 41.87 19.85 -31.52
N ASN A 6 42.40 20.87 -32.20
CA ASN A 6 43.51 21.67 -31.69
C ASN A 6 43.10 22.54 -30.49
N ASN A 7 41.86 23.05 -30.49
CA ASN A 7 41.32 23.79 -29.34
C ASN A 7 41.12 22.88 -28.12
N PHE A 8 40.62 21.65 -28.29
CA PHE A 8 40.53 20.66 -27.20
C PHE A 8 41.91 20.30 -26.63
N ARG A 9 42.94 20.19 -27.48
CA ARG A 9 44.31 19.86 -27.07
C ARG A 9 44.98 20.99 -26.28
N ALA A 10 44.74 22.25 -26.69
CA ALA A 10 45.19 23.43 -25.96
C ALA A 10 44.46 23.55 -24.61
N LEU A 11 43.15 23.32 -24.58
CA LEU A 11 42.33 23.29 -23.36
C LEU A 11 42.85 22.26 -22.36
N PHE A 12 43.13 21.02 -22.81
CA PHE A 12 43.71 19.96 -21.97
C PHE A 12 45.10 20.31 -21.43
N LYS A 13 45.92 21.03 -22.21
CA LYS A 13 47.26 21.45 -21.78
C LYS A 13 47.20 22.54 -20.69
N THR A 14 46.25 23.47 -20.81
CA THR A 14 45.98 24.51 -19.79
C THR A 14 45.37 23.91 -18.51
N ILE A 15 44.42 22.98 -18.64
CA ILE A 15 43.82 22.24 -17.52
C ILE A 15 44.88 21.48 -16.71
N LYS A 16 45.91 20.93 -17.38
CA LYS A 16 46.98 20.15 -16.72
C LYS A 16 47.94 21.01 -15.87
N ASN A 17 48.11 22.29 -16.21
CA ASN A 17 48.95 23.22 -15.44
C ASN A 17 48.18 23.91 -14.31
N GLU A 18 46.88 24.16 -14.50
CA GLU A 18 46.02 24.86 -13.55
C GLU A 18 45.19 23.84 -12.73
N ARG A 19 45.80 23.28 -11.67
CA ARG A 19 45.13 22.33 -10.77
C ARG A 19 43.80 22.86 -10.20
N HIS A 20 43.69 24.18 -10.05
CA HIS A 20 42.46 24.84 -9.59
C HIS A 20 41.29 24.64 -10.56
N LEU A 21 41.52 24.64 -11.89
CA LEU A 21 40.45 24.41 -12.87
C LEU A 21 39.92 22.99 -12.83
N ILE A 22 40.79 21.99 -12.61
CA ILE A 22 40.36 20.58 -12.43
C ILE A 22 39.51 20.45 -11.17
N ILE A 23 39.95 21.04 -10.06
CA ILE A 23 39.25 20.97 -8.78
C ILE A 23 37.89 21.68 -8.87
N SER A 24 37.82 22.88 -9.46
CA SER A 24 36.57 23.61 -9.65
C SER A 24 35.60 22.88 -10.58
N GLY A 25 36.08 22.30 -11.68
CA GLY A 25 35.26 21.47 -12.58
C GLY A 25 34.74 20.20 -11.90
N LEU A 26 35.57 19.58 -11.05
CA LEU A 26 35.17 18.42 -10.27
C LEU A 26 34.09 18.79 -9.23
N LEU A 27 34.26 19.89 -8.51
CA LEU A 27 33.28 20.39 -7.54
C LEU A 27 31.93 20.72 -8.19
N LEU A 28 31.96 21.27 -9.42
CA LEU A 28 30.76 21.56 -10.19
C LEU A 28 29.91 20.32 -10.50
N VAL A 29 30.54 19.13 -10.56
CA VAL A 29 29.84 17.85 -10.75
C VAL A 29 29.51 17.18 -9.41
N ILE A 30 30.45 17.19 -8.46
CA ILE A 30 30.28 16.51 -7.18
C ILE A 30 29.18 17.14 -6.33
N ILE A 31 29.09 18.47 -6.27
CA ILE A 31 28.09 19.15 -5.42
C ILE A 31 26.66 18.77 -5.86
N PRO A 32 26.27 18.92 -7.14
CA PRO A 32 24.95 18.47 -7.60
C PRO A 32 24.73 16.96 -7.39
N ALA A 33 25.72 16.13 -7.70
CA ALA A 33 25.60 14.68 -7.52
C ALA A 33 25.36 14.30 -6.05
N ALA A 34 26.09 14.93 -5.11
CA ALA A 34 25.92 14.73 -3.68
C ALA A 34 24.53 15.19 -3.21
N THR A 35 24.03 16.33 -3.71
CA THR A 35 22.67 16.79 -3.39
C THR A 35 21.61 15.79 -3.86
N ILE A 36 21.71 15.30 -5.10
CA ILE A 36 20.77 14.30 -5.65
C ILE A 36 20.82 13.02 -4.81
N PHE A 37 22.01 12.54 -4.46
CA PHE A 37 22.18 11.33 -3.66
C PHE A 37 21.57 11.49 -2.27
N ASN A 38 21.83 12.63 -1.62
CA ASN A 38 21.29 12.93 -0.30
C ASN A 38 19.76 13.02 -0.33
N THR A 39 19.19 13.78 -1.28
CA THR A 39 17.73 13.87 -1.45
C THR A 39 17.13 12.51 -1.71
N TRP A 40 17.73 11.69 -2.57
CA TRP A 40 17.24 10.34 -2.84
C TRP A 40 17.27 9.44 -1.59
N PHE A 41 18.34 9.52 -0.79
CA PHE A 41 18.44 8.77 0.46
C PHE A 41 17.38 9.20 1.49
N ILE A 42 17.22 10.51 1.69
CA ILE A 42 16.21 11.07 2.60
C ILE A 42 14.79 10.68 2.15
N VAL A 43 14.48 10.85 0.87
CA VAL A 43 13.15 10.51 0.32
C VAL A 43 12.85 9.03 0.49
N ARG A 44 13.85 8.14 0.35
CA ARG A 44 13.67 6.71 0.60
C ARG A 44 13.40 6.40 2.06
N GLY A 45 14.13 7.02 2.99
CA GLY A 45 13.89 6.87 4.42
C GLY A 45 12.48 7.30 4.81
N VAL A 46 12.09 8.53 4.43
CA VAL A 46 10.75 9.07 4.72
C VAL A 46 9.65 8.18 4.14
N LYS A 47 9.80 7.69 2.90
CA LYS A 47 8.82 6.77 2.30
C LYS A 47 8.68 5.48 3.09
N SER A 48 9.78 4.94 3.61
CA SER A 48 9.76 3.73 4.43
C SER A 48 9.00 3.97 5.73
N ASP A 49 9.31 5.07 6.42
CA ASP A 49 8.68 5.41 7.70
C ASP A 49 7.17 5.66 7.55
N VAL A 50 6.77 6.39 6.50
CA VAL A 50 5.35 6.61 6.17
C VAL A 50 4.64 5.30 5.89
N ASN A 51 5.24 4.41 5.11
CA ASN A 51 4.62 3.11 4.82
C ASN A 51 4.44 2.25 6.08
N ILE A 52 5.40 2.29 7.02
CA ILE A 52 5.29 1.58 8.29
C ILE A 52 4.15 2.14 9.13
N GLU A 53 4.03 3.46 9.23
CA GLU A 53 2.97 4.08 10.03
C GLU A 53 1.59 3.87 9.40
N LEU A 54 1.46 3.99 8.07
CA LEU A 54 0.21 3.66 7.36
C LEU A 54 -0.19 2.21 7.61
N ALA A 55 0.78 1.29 7.62
CA ALA A 55 0.53 -0.11 7.90
C ALA A 55 0.09 -0.35 9.34
N ARG A 56 0.62 0.41 10.29
CA ARG A 56 0.22 0.35 11.71
C ARG A 56 -1.18 0.93 11.93
N LEU A 57 -1.51 2.03 11.26
CA LEU A 57 -2.85 2.62 11.28
C LEU A 57 -3.88 1.67 10.66
N GLY A 58 -3.56 1.08 9.52
CA GLY A 58 -4.42 0.10 8.86
C GLY A 58 -4.73 -1.11 9.75
N ASP A 59 -3.74 -1.66 10.46
CA ASP A 59 -3.99 -2.73 11.44
C ASP A 59 -4.88 -2.26 12.60
N GLN A 60 -4.67 -1.04 13.10
CA GLN A 60 -5.47 -0.50 14.21
C GLN A 60 -6.94 -0.34 13.80
N ILE A 61 -7.18 0.21 12.61
CA ILE A 61 -8.51 0.37 12.04
C ILE A 61 -9.15 -1.01 11.84
N ALA A 62 -8.45 -1.96 11.26
CA ALA A 62 -8.93 -3.33 11.09
C ALA A 62 -9.33 -3.96 12.44
N ASN A 63 -8.49 -3.84 13.47
CA ASN A 63 -8.78 -4.36 14.81
C ASN A 63 -9.98 -3.66 15.48
N ILE A 64 -10.18 -2.36 15.24
CA ILE A 64 -11.33 -1.62 15.77
C ILE A 64 -12.60 -2.10 15.07
N ILE A 65 -12.60 -2.16 13.73
CA ILE A 65 -13.72 -2.66 12.93
C ILE A 65 -14.08 -4.08 13.37
N GLU A 66 -13.09 -4.96 13.45
CA GLU A 66 -13.23 -6.34 13.90
C GLU A 66 -14.01 -6.43 15.23
N ARG A 67 -13.56 -5.68 16.24
CA ARG A 67 -14.19 -5.67 17.57
C ARG A 67 -15.60 -5.10 17.52
N SER A 68 -15.87 -4.11 16.67
CA SER A 68 -17.18 -3.49 16.53
C SER A 68 -18.20 -4.39 15.83
N ILE A 69 -17.77 -5.21 14.86
CA ILE A 69 -18.69 -6.04 14.05
C ILE A 69 -18.80 -7.49 14.53
N ARG A 70 -17.89 -7.94 15.39
CA ARG A 70 -17.77 -9.32 15.91
C ARG A 70 -19.10 -9.93 16.34
N ASP A 71 -19.86 -9.22 17.16
CA ASP A 71 -21.13 -9.71 17.72
C ASP A 71 -22.31 -9.59 16.72
N SER A 72 -22.09 -8.89 15.61
CA SER A 72 -23.09 -8.59 14.58
C SER A 72 -22.96 -9.44 13.32
N LEU A 73 -22.07 -10.44 13.28
CA LEU A 73 -21.84 -11.28 12.09
C LEU A 73 -23.08 -12.03 11.59
N SER A 74 -24.03 -12.30 12.48
CA SER A 74 -25.33 -12.91 12.13
C SER A 74 -26.33 -11.91 11.53
N ASN A 75 -26.05 -10.61 11.60
CA ASN A 75 -26.91 -9.52 11.13
C ASN A 75 -26.14 -8.58 10.17
N PRO A 76 -26.10 -8.90 8.86
CA PRO A 76 -25.41 -8.09 7.87
C PRO A 76 -25.84 -6.61 7.84
N GLY A 77 -27.10 -6.32 8.15
CA GLY A 77 -27.60 -4.94 8.18
C GLY A 77 -27.01 -4.11 9.32
N ALA A 78 -26.70 -4.73 10.47
CA ALA A 78 -26.01 -4.04 11.56
C ALA A 78 -24.54 -3.75 11.20
N ILE A 79 -23.88 -4.68 10.51
CA ILE A 79 -22.50 -4.50 10.02
C ILE A 79 -22.46 -3.36 9.00
N ASP A 80 -23.39 -3.35 8.05
CA ASP A 80 -23.50 -2.29 7.03
C ASP A 80 -23.66 -0.90 7.66
N ALA A 81 -24.44 -0.78 8.73
CA ALA A 81 -24.60 0.49 9.46
C ALA A 81 -23.30 0.93 10.14
N ILE A 82 -22.61 0.01 10.82
CA ILE A 82 -21.33 0.28 11.49
C ILE A 82 -20.27 0.72 10.46
N ILE A 83 -20.15 -0.03 9.35
CA ILE A 83 -19.20 0.30 8.27
C ILE A 83 -19.55 1.63 7.62
N GLY A 84 -20.84 1.88 7.36
CA GLY A 84 -21.31 3.15 6.80
C GLY A 84 -20.98 4.34 7.69
N ASP A 85 -21.16 4.22 9.00
CA ASP A 85 -20.79 5.27 9.95
C ASP A 85 -19.27 5.50 10.00
N ILE A 86 -18.47 4.43 10.02
CA ILE A 86 -16.99 4.52 10.00
C ILE A 86 -16.50 5.24 8.75
N VAL A 87 -16.98 4.86 7.56
CA VAL A 87 -16.55 5.47 6.29
C VAL A 87 -17.04 6.90 6.15
N ARG A 88 -18.23 7.22 6.68
CA ARG A 88 -18.73 8.60 6.68
C ARG A 88 -17.85 9.53 7.53
N GLU A 89 -17.29 9.02 8.62
CA GLU A 89 -16.44 9.80 9.53
C GLU A 89 -14.96 9.80 9.12
N ASN A 90 -14.53 8.91 8.22
CA ASN A 90 -13.14 8.72 7.80
C ASN A 90 -13.04 8.68 6.27
N ASP A 91 -12.74 9.83 5.66
CA ASP A 91 -12.59 9.98 4.21
C ASP A 91 -11.36 9.26 3.63
N GLU A 92 -10.39 8.90 4.48
CA GLU A 92 -9.22 8.10 4.09
C GLU A 92 -9.55 6.61 3.85
N ILE A 93 -10.71 6.13 4.32
CA ILE A 93 -11.13 4.74 4.14
C ILE A 93 -11.99 4.62 2.88
N GLU A 94 -11.39 4.05 1.83
CA GLU A 94 -12.03 3.98 0.51
C GLU A 94 -12.78 2.64 0.28
N SER A 95 -12.41 1.58 1.00
CA SER A 95 -13.02 0.26 0.85
C SER A 95 -13.03 -0.51 2.17
N ILE A 96 -14.15 -1.15 2.50
CA ILE A 96 -14.24 -2.16 3.56
C ILE A 96 -15.09 -3.30 3.03
N ASP A 97 -14.55 -4.51 3.10
CA ASP A 97 -15.26 -5.76 2.84
C ASP A 97 -15.14 -6.65 4.07
N VAL A 98 -16.23 -7.30 4.45
CA VAL A 98 -16.27 -8.30 5.54
C VAL A 98 -16.60 -9.65 4.93
N LEU A 99 -15.75 -10.63 5.20
CA LEU A 99 -15.84 -11.95 4.59
C LEU A 99 -16.04 -13.03 5.65
N VAL A 100 -16.89 -14.01 5.33
CA VAL A 100 -17.13 -15.20 6.16
C VAL A 100 -16.70 -16.45 5.40
N PRO A 101 -15.97 -17.38 6.03
CA PRO A 101 -15.58 -18.63 5.38
C PRO A 101 -16.80 -19.50 5.07
N ILE A 102 -16.80 -20.07 3.87
CA ILE A 102 -17.70 -21.13 3.44
C ILE A 102 -16.86 -22.38 3.18
N ILE A 103 -17.11 -23.42 3.95
CA ILE A 103 -16.38 -24.70 3.84
C ILE A 103 -17.24 -25.66 3.02
N GLU A 104 -16.78 -25.96 1.80
CA GLU A 104 -17.43 -26.92 0.90
C GLU A 104 -16.41 -27.96 0.44
N ASN A 105 -16.69 -29.25 0.66
CA ASN A 105 -15.89 -30.36 0.15
C ASN A 105 -14.37 -30.24 0.44
N SER A 106 -14.01 -29.80 1.65
CA SER A 106 -12.63 -29.54 2.09
C SER A 106 -11.92 -28.34 1.44
N ASN A 107 -12.63 -27.54 0.65
CA ASN A 107 -12.16 -26.24 0.17
C ASN A 107 -12.76 -25.11 1.02
N ILE A 108 -11.94 -24.10 1.31
CA ILE A 108 -12.33 -22.90 2.04
C ILE A 108 -12.47 -21.77 1.02
N ASN A 109 -13.70 -21.31 0.84
CA ASN A 109 -14.04 -20.12 0.08
C ASN A 109 -14.45 -19.00 1.04
N PHE A 110 -14.50 -17.77 0.57
CA PHE A 110 -14.88 -16.62 1.39
C PHE A 110 -16.03 -15.90 0.75
N LYS A 111 -17.13 -15.71 1.48
CA LYS A 111 -18.29 -14.96 1.01
C LYS A 111 -18.30 -13.58 1.63
N ILE A 112 -18.49 -12.57 0.79
CA ILE A 112 -18.63 -11.18 1.22
C ILE A 112 -20.02 -11.02 1.84
N ILE A 113 -20.07 -10.74 3.14
CA ILE A 113 -21.34 -10.50 3.86
C ILE A 113 -21.70 -9.01 3.92
N SER A 114 -20.68 -8.14 3.87
CA SER A 114 -20.83 -6.69 3.83
C SER A 114 -19.72 -6.09 2.98
N SER A 115 -20.05 -5.02 2.26
CA SER A 115 -19.16 -4.28 1.37
C SER A 115 -19.74 -2.89 1.16
N LEU A 116 -18.86 -1.90 0.91
CA LEU A 116 -19.29 -0.59 0.41
C LEU A 116 -19.86 -0.68 -1.00
N GLU A 117 -19.37 -1.61 -1.81
CA GLU A 117 -19.94 -1.90 -3.13
C GLU A 117 -21.12 -2.87 -2.97
N SER A 118 -22.34 -2.33 -3.07
CA SER A 118 -23.55 -3.14 -2.89
C SER A 118 -23.67 -4.29 -3.89
N ALA A 119 -23.07 -4.16 -5.07
CA ALA A 119 -23.06 -5.20 -6.10
C ALA A 119 -22.19 -6.41 -5.74
N ASP A 120 -21.25 -6.29 -4.79
CA ASP A 120 -20.33 -7.36 -4.40
C ASP A 120 -20.79 -8.15 -3.17
N LYS A 121 -21.80 -7.65 -2.46
CA LYS A 121 -22.44 -8.36 -1.35
C LYS A 121 -22.98 -9.71 -1.81
N GLY A 122 -22.62 -10.75 -1.07
CA GLY A 122 -23.03 -12.13 -1.30
C GLY A 122 -22.18 -12.89 -2.34
N LYS A 123 -21.22 -12.26 -3.00
CA LYS A 123 -20.28 -12.94 -3.91
C LYS A 123 -19.24 -13.74 -3.13
N ILE A 124 -18.71 -14.77 -3.79
CA ILE A 124 -17.50 -15.45 -3.35
C ILE A 124 -16.32 -14.60 -3.79
N SER A 125 -15.41 -14.34 -2.86
CA SER A 125 -14.20 -13.58 -3.10
C SER A 125 -13.12 -14.44 -3.72
N ASP A 126 -12.59 -13.98 -4.86
CA ASP A 126 -11.49 -14.62 -5.59
C ASP A 126 -10.12 -14.05 -5.19
N SER A 127 -10.06 -13.25 -4.12
CA SER A 127 -8.83 -12.65 -3.62
C SER A 127 -7.82 -13.72 -3.19
N ARG A 128 -6.65 -13.72 -3.86
CA ARG A 128 -5.51 -14.61 -3.57
C ARG A 128 -4.93 -14.45 -2.15
N TYR A 129 -5.27 -13.37 -1.45
CA TYR A 129 -4.75 -13.07 -0.12
C TYR A 129 -5.57 -13.69 1.01
N ASN A 130 -6.82 -14.10 0.74
CA ASN A 130 -7.72 -14.58 1.78
C ASN A 130 -7.24 -15.90 2.40
N LEU A 131 -6.81 -16.86 1.57
CA LEU A 131 -6.33 -18.15 2.03
C LEU A 131 -5.05 -18.05 2.88
N PRO A 132 -4.00 -17.32 2.47
CA PRO A 132 -2.83 -17.09 3.31
C PRO A 132 -3.15 -16.44 4.66
N VAL A 133 -3.96 -15.37 4.67
CA VAL A 133 -4.37 -14.69 5.91
C VAL A 133 -5.10 -15.65 6.84
N TRP A 134 -6.04 -16.40 6.29
CA TRP A 134 -6.82 -17.38 7.03
C TRP A 134 -5.96 -18.51 7.58
N ASN A 135 -5.01 -19.04 6.83
CA ASN A 135 -4.19 -20.18 7.27
C ASN A 135 -3.11 -19.77 8.27
N GLU A 136 -2.43 -18.66 8.02
CA GLU A 136 -1.30 -18.18 8.82
C GLU A 136 -1.74 -17.40 10.06
N ASP A 137 -3.03 -17.07 10.17
CA ASP A 137 -3.60 -16.31 11.29
C ASP A 137 -2.91 -14.96 11.50
N ARG A 138 -2.56 -14.30 10.39
CA ARG A 138 -1.86 -13.02 10.42
C ARG A 138 -2.38 -12.09 9.33
N SER A 139 -2.43 -10.80 9.64
CA SER A 139 -2.83 -9.79 8.68
C SER A 139 -1.80 -9.68 7.55
N ILE A 140 -2.27 -9.62 6.30
CA ILE A 140 -1.43 -9.35 5.13
C ILE A 140 -1.74 -7.96 4.61
N ARG A 141 -0.69 -7.27 4.18
CA ARG A 141 -0.77 -5.90 3.70
C ARG A 141 -0.16 -5.82 2.32
N TYR A 142 -0.82 -5.13 1.41
CA TYR A 142 -0.29 -4.91 0.07
C TYR A 142 -0.79 -3.59 -0.50
N SER A 143 0.00 -2.98 -1.36
CA SER A 143 -0.41 -1.75 -2.02
C SER A 143 -1.24 -2.05 -3.26
N SER A 144 -2.31 -1.29 -3.47
CA SER A 144 -3.06 -1.25 -4.72
C SER A 144 -3.16 0.19 -5.23
N THR A 145 -3.37 0.34 -6.54
CA THR A 145 -3.73 1.62 -7.16
C THR A 145 -5.19 1.63 -7.59
N SER A 146 -5.96 0.62 -7.18
CA SER A 146 -7.39 0.51 -7.46
C SER A 146 -8.18 1.51 -6.62
N THR A 147 -9.08 2.26 -7.25
CA THR A 147 -10.04 3.15 -6.57
C THR A 147 -11.39 2.49 -6.32
N ALA A 148 -11.48 1.19 -6.50
CA ALA A 148 -12.72 0.45 -6.27
C ALA A 148 -13.04 0.32 -4.79
N LEU A 149 -14.35 0.31 -4.49
CA LEU A 149 -14.90 0.22 -3.13
C LEU A 149 -14.90 -1.22 -2.57
N SER A 150 -14.38 -2.18 -3.33
CA SER A 150 -14.32 -3.61 -2.98
C SER A 150 -13.05 -4.25 -3.56
N ILE A 151 -12.52 -5.24 -2.84
CA ILE A 151 -11.31 -5.99 -3.21
C ILE A 151 -11.51 -6.85 -4.46
N GLU A 152 -12.75 -7.14 -4.85
CA GLU A 152 -13.07 -7.98 -6.01
C GLU A 152 -12.96 -7.22 -7.33
N ASN A 153 -13.19 -5.90 -7.31
CA ASN A 153 -13.25 -5.10 -8.52
C ASN A 153 -12.02 -4.20 -8.70
N GLN A 154 -10.82 -4.79 -8.80
CA GLN A 154 -9.58 -3.99 -8.96
C GLN A 154 -9.28 -3.50 -10.39
N ALA A 155 -10.30 -3.43 -11.24
CA ALA A 155 -10.15 -3.04 -12.64
C ALA A 155 -9.92 -1.52 -12.80
N ASN A 156 -10.52 -0.70 -11.94
CA ASN A 156 -10.42 0.76 -12.01
C ASN A 156 -9.16 1.24 -11.29
N LYS A 157 -8.13 1.60 -12.07
CA LYS A 157 -6.82 2.00 -11.53
C LYS A 157 -6.57 3.49 -11.74
N ASP A 158 -6.16 4.17 -10.67
CA ASP A 158 -5.62 5.53 -10.76
C ASP A 158 -4.10 5.48 -10.45
N PRO A 159 -3.22 5.72 -11.44
CA PRO A 159 -1.77 5.68 -11.23
C PRO A 159 -1.26 6.80 -10.32
N LYS A 160 -2.09 7.81 -10.00
CA LYS A 160 -1.72 8.91 -9.10
C LYS A 160 -2.05 8.61 -7.64
N LYS A 161 -2.86 7.59 -7.37
CA LYS A 161 -3.25 7.18 -6.01
C LYS A 161 -2.63 5.83 -5.65
N GLN A 162 -2.27 5.68 -4.39
CA GLN A 162 -1.80 4.43 -3.82
C GLN A 162 -2.55 4.19 -2.52
N PHE A 163 -3.21 3.03 -2.44
CA PHE A 163 -3.95 2.58 -1.29
C PHE A 163 -3.21 1.42 -0.64
N LEU A 164 -3.29 1.35 0.68
CA LEU A 164 -2.84 0.19 1.44
C LEU A 164 -4.06 -0.68 1.75
N ILE A 165 -4.07 -1.90 1.23
CA ILE A 165 -5.10 -2.88 1.57
C ILE A 165 -4.58 -3.73 2.71
N VAL A 166 -5.40 -3.85 3.77
CA VAL A 166 -5.15 -4.70 4.93
C VAL A 166 -6.23 -5.77 4.96
N VAL A 167 -5.80 -7.04 4.96
CA VAL A 167 -6.68 -8.19 5.13
C VAL A 167 -6.28 -8.85 6.44
N SER A 168 -7.22 -8.97 7.38
CA SER A 168 -6.92 -9.42 8.75
C SER A 168 -7.88 -10.53 9.16
N PRO A 169 -7.41 -11.60 9.85
CA PRO A 169 -8.35 -12.54 10.43
C PRO A 169 -9.13 -11.86 11.56
N MET A 170 -10.42 -12.18 11.64
CA MET A 170 -11.29 -11.77 12.73
C MET A 170 -11.51 -12.93 13.69
N HIS A 171 -11.42 -12.65 14.99
CA HIS A 171 -11.60 -13.67 16.03
C HIS A 171 -12.77 -13.38 16.95
N ASP A 172 -13.34 -14.43 17.52
CA ASP A 172 -14.26 -14.31 18.64
C ASP A 172 -13.51 -14.01 19.96
N VAL A 173 -14.26 -13.91 21.07
CA VAL A 173 -13.68 -13.67 22.40
C VAL A 173 -12.80 -14.84 22.88
N PHE A 174 -12.97 -16.04 22.30
CA PHE A 174 -12.23 -17.25 22.64
C PHE A 174 -11.05 -17.53 21.70
N GLY A 175 -10.81 -16.66 20.71
CA GLY A 175 -9.74 -16.80 19.72
C GLY A 175 -10.09 -17.70 18.52
N ALA A 176 -11.35 -18.09 18.34
CA ALA A 176 -11.80 -18.82 17.15
C ALA A 176 -11.98 -17.87 15.97
N LYS A 177 -11.54 -18.29 14.77
CA LYS A 177 -11.65 -17.48 13.55
C LYS A 177 -13.11 -17.42 13.08
N LEU A 178 -13.61 -16.20 12.86
CA LEU A 178 -14.98 -15.93 12.44
C LEU A 178 -15.07 -15.46 10.98
N GLY A 179 -14.05 -14.75 10.49
CA GLY A 179 -14.07 -14.11 9.18
C GLY A 179 -12.75 -13.43 8.84
N LEU A 180 -12.77 -12.65 7.77
CA LEU A 180 -11.70 -11.76 7.32
C LEU A 180 -12.23 -10.33 7.11
#